data_AF-A0A5J4ZQ06-F1
#
_entry.id   AF-A0A5J4ZQ06-F1
#
_cell.length_a   1.000
_cell.length_b   1.000
_cell.length_c   1.000
_cell.angle_alpha   90.00
_cell.angle_beta   90.00
_cell.angle_gamma   90.00
#
_symmetry.space_group_name_H-M   'P 1'
#
loop_
_entity.id
_entity.type
_entity.pdbx_description
1 polymer ?
#
loop_
_entity_poly.entity_id
_entity_poly.type
_entity_poly.pdbx_seq_one_letter_code
_entity_poly.pdbx_strand_id
1 'polypeptide(L)'
;MAQYTHRFRDARTPINRIPIGLWPKYQMPTVPGWSGRIWARTGCTFDELGTGTCLTGDCGGRLECDGMGATPPASLFEITLGTGDEKDFYDVSIVDGYNLPLIAAPRRVYGGCNAAGCVSNVNMGCPKELQVVGGDGGEEGGVIAC
;
A
#
# COMPACT_ATOMS: atom_id res chain seq x y z
N MET A 1 7.94 14.40 -7.48
CA MET A 1 7.40 13.28 -6.71
C MET A 1 7.77 12.01 -7.47
N ALA A 2 8.87 11.34 -7.10
CA ALA A 2 9.30 10.12 -7.78
C ALA A 2 8.59 8.94 -7.14
N GLN A 3 7.60 8.37 -7.83
CA GLN A 3 6.97 7.11 -7.43
C GLN A 3 7.74 5.98 -8.10
N TYR A 4 8.37 5.12 -7.30
CA TYR A 4 8.97 3.89 -7.81
C TYR A 4 7.84 2.92 -8.11
N THR A 5 7.46 2.84 -9.39
CA THR A 5 6.60 1.76 -9.83
C THR A 5 7.48 0.52 -10.06
N HIS A 6 7.23 -0.53 -9.29
CA HIS A 6 7.77 -1.86 -9.59
C HIS A 6 6.69 -2.76 -10.18
N ARG A 7 7.03 -3.41 -11.30
CA ARG A 7 6.24 -4.50 -11.87
C ARG A 7 6.19 -5.68 -10.90
N PHE A 8 4.99 -6.06 -10.48
CA PHE A 8 4.70 -7.42 -10.03
C PHE A 8 4.71 -8.36 -11.24
N ARG A 9 5.89 -8.61 -11.83
CA ARG A 9 6.02 -9.68 -12.84
C ARG A 9 6.18 -11.02 -12.14
N ASP A 10 5.06 -11.61 -11.77
CA ASP A 10 4.80 -12.99 -12.18
C ASP A 10 3.32 -13.11 -12.56
N ALA A 11 3.03 -12.92 -13.86
CA ALA A 11 1.71 -13.13 -14.44
C ALA A 11 1.27 -14.61 -14.43
N ARG A 12 1.98 -15.50 -13.71
CA ARG A 12 1.66 -16.92 -13.59
C ARG A 12 1.38 -17.39 -12.16
N THR A 13 1.59 -16.56 -11.14
CA THR A 13 1.17 -16.89 -9.77
C THR A 13 0.01 -16.00 -9.35
N PRO A 14 -1.21 -16.55 -9.23
CA PRO A 14 -2.30 -15.85 -8.58
C PRO A 14 -1.86 -15.39 -7.20
N ILE A 15 -2.14 -14.13 -6.85
CA ILE A 15 -1.92 -13.55 -5.51
C ILE A 15 -2.50 -14.42 -4.38
N ASN A 16 -3.50 -15.25 -4.70
CA ASN A 16 -4.12 -16.25 -3.81
C ASN A 16 -3.25 -17.50 -3.55
N ARG A 17 -2.01 -17.58 -4.06
CA ARG A 17 -1.11 -18.73 -3.92
C ARG A 17 0.24 -18.41 -3.28
N ILE A 18 0.49 -17.21 -2.78
CA ILE A 18 1.75 -16.91 -2.09
C ILE A 18 1.67 -17.49 -0.66
N PRO A 19 2.45 -18.53 -0.31
CA PRO A 19 2.44 -19.07 1.04
C PRO A 19 2.93 -18.03 2.04
N ILE A 20 2.34 -18.02 3.24
CA ILE A 20 2.81 -17.19 4.36
C ILE A 20 4.31 -17.43 4.55
N GLY A 21 5.13 -16.39 4.35
CA GLY A 21 6.59 -16.46 4.45
C GLY A 21 7.36 -16.40 3.12
N LEU A 22 6.69 -16.44 1.97
CA LEU A 22 7.29 -16.26 0.64
C LEU A 22 6.93 -14.90 0.01
N TRP A 23 6.79 -13.87 0.84
CA TRP A 23 6.59 -12.51 0.36
C TRP A 23 7.83 -12.06 -0.43
N PRO A 24 7.68 -11.64 -1.69
CA PRO A 24 8.79 -11.07 -2.43
C PRO A 24 9.32 -9.84 -1.70
N LYS A 25 10.64 -9.81 -1.50
CA LYS A 25 11.33 -8.63 -0.98
C LYS A 25 11.62 -7.72 -2.15
N TYR A 26 11.22 -6.47 -2.03
CA TYR A 26 11.55 -5.44 -3.00
C TYR A 26 12.44 -4.39 -2.35
N GLN A 27 13.40 -3.90 -3.13
CA GLN A 27 14.26 -2.79 -2.73
C GLN A 27 13.96 -1.64 -3.68
N MET A 28 13.52 -0.53 -3.10
CA MET A 28 13.34 0.72 -3.82
C MET A 28 14.61 1.54 -3.59
N PRO A 29 15.42 1.81 -4.63
CA PRO A 29 16.48 2.79 -4.49
C PRO A 29 15.83 4.13 -4.17
N THR A 30 16.41 4.92 -3.27
CA THR A 30 15.92 6.27 -2.95
C THR A 30 17.08 7.25 -3.04
N VAL A 31 16.75 8.55 -3.07
CA VAL A 31 17.73 9.63 -3.00
C VAL A 31 17.60 10.35 -1.66
N PRO A 32 18.69 10.86 -1.07
CA PRO A 32 18.60 11.75 0.09
C PRO A 32 17.64 12.91 -0.19
N GLY A 33 16.86 13.31 0.81
CA GLY A 33 15.81 14.32 0.64
C GLY A 33 14.54 13.84 -0.05
N TRP A 34 14.43 12.57 -0.46
CA TRP A 34 13.19 12.05 -1.04
C TRP A 34 12.08 11.99 0.01
N SER A 35 10.91 12.50 -0.37
CA SER A 35 9.67 12.40 0.41
C SER A 35 8.58 11.79 -0.46
N GLY A 36 7.81 10.87 0.12
CA GLY A 36 6.78 10.16 -0.61
C GLY A 36 5.93 9.25 0.26
N ARG A 37 5.01 8.58 -0.43
CA ARG A 37 3.99 7.71 0.15
C ARG A 37 3.98 6.39 -0.59
N ILE A 38 3.83 5.30 0.15
CA ILE A 38 3.76 3.94 -0.37
C ILE A 38 2.48 3.30 0.17
N TRP A 39 1.74 2.59 -0.68
CA TRP A 39 0.51 1.90 -0.31
C TRP A 39 0.40 0.57 -1.07
N ALA A 40 -0.50 -0.29 -0.60
CA ALA A 40 -0.82 -1.55 -1.26
C ALA A 40 -2.22 -1.50 -1.87
N ARG A 41 -2.42 -2.27 -2.95
CA ARG A 41 -3.68 -2.36 -3.69
C ARG A 41 -4.22 -3.77 -3.60
N THR A 42 -5.55 -3.93 -3.57
CA THR A 42 -6.20 -5.25 -3.51
C THR A 42 -7.25 -5.42 -4.60
N GLY A 43 -7.52 -6.69 -4.96
CA GLY A 43 -8.53 -7.03 -5.97
C GLY A 43 -8.22 -6.47 -7.35
N CYS A 44 -6.94 -6.42 -7.72
CA CYS A 44 -6.52 -5.81 -8.98
C CYS A 44 -6.63 -6.76 -10.16
N THR A 45 -7.13 -6.24 -11.29
CA THR A 45 -7.11 -6.91 -12.60
C THR A 45 -6.50 -5.95 -13.61
N PHE A 46 -5.47 -6.37 -14.34
CA PHE A 46 -4.82 -5.59 -15.39
C PHE A 46 -4.70 -6.41 -16.67
N ASP A 47 -4.79 -5.74 -17.81
CA ASP A 47 -4.47 -6.31 -19.12
C ASP A 47 -2.95 -6.34 -19.38
N GLU A 48 -2.55 -6.83 -20.55
CA GLU A 48 -1.14 -6.93 -20.95
C GLU A 48 -0.45 -5.56 -21.12
N LEU A 49 -1.24 -4.50 -21.32
CA LEU A 49 -0.78 -3.11 -21.43
C LEU A 49 -0.65 -2.44 -20.05
N GLY A 50 -1.04 -3.14 -18.97
CA GLY A 50 -1.04 -2.60 -17.62
C GLY A 50 -2.20 -1.65 -17.33
N THR A 51 -3.28 -1.69 -18.11
CA THR A 51 -4.52 -0.95 -17.86
C THR A 51 -5.52 -1.87 -17.16
N GLY A 52 -6.28 -1.36 -16.20
CA GLY A 52 -7.12 -2.20 -15.36
C GLY A 52 -7.79 -1.44 -14.23
N THR A 53 -8.10 -2.13 -13.14
CA THR A 53 -8.69 -1.55 -11.92
C THR A 53 -8.25 -2.34 -10.69
N CYS A 54 -8.31 -1.70 -9.53
CA CYS A 54 -8.22 -2.34 -8.21
C CYS A 54 -9.45 -1.99 -7.38
N LEU A 55 -9.85 -2.89 -6.47
CA LEU A 55 -10.95 -2.65 -5.55
C LEU A 55 -10.58 -1.63 -4.46
N THR A 56 -9.32 -1.59 -4.03
CA THR A 56 -8.82 -0.62 -3.05
C THR A 56 -7.46 -0.06 -3.47
N GLY A 57 -7.21 1.20 -3.13
CA GLY A 57 -5.94 1.87 -3.39
C GLY A 57 -5.57 2.03 -4.88
N ASP A 58 -6.55 1.96 -5.79
CA ASP A 58 -6.30 2.15 -7.22
C ASP A 58 -5.60 3.49 -7.52
N CYS A 59 -4.91 3.61 -8.65
CA CYS A 59 -4.19 4.84 -9.02
C CYS A 59 -4.49 5.26 -10.46
N GLY A 60 -5.77 5.24 -10.83
CA GLY A 60 -6.26 5.66 -12.14
C GLY A 60 -6.28 4.52 -13.16
N GLY A 61 -6.49 3.30 -12.70
CA GLY A 61 -6.62 2.11 -13.52
C GLY A 61 -5.33 1.68 -14.22
N ARG A 62 -4.19 1.97 -13.59
CA ARG A 62 -2.86 1.69 -14.15
C ARG A 62 -2.06 0.79 -13.24
N LEU A 63 -1.36 -0.17 -13.81
CA LEU A 63 -0.38 -0.96 -13.09
C LEU A 63 0.75 -0.07 -12.57
N GLU A 64 1.18 0.90 -13.39
CA GLU A 64 2.18 1.91 -13.06
C GLU A 64 1.50 3.26 -12.74
N CYS A 65 1.63 3.73 -11.50
CA CYS A 65 0.83 4.85 -11.01
C CYS A 65 1.26 6.22 -11.56
N ASP A 66 2.46 6.33 -12.15
CA ASP A 66 2.93 7.53 -12.86
C ASP A 66 2.72 8.85 -12.11
N GLY A 67 3.01 8.85 -10.80
CA GLY A 67 2.86 10.04 -9.95
C GLY A 67 1.46 10.23 -9.35
N MET A 68 0.48 9.41 -9.73
CA MET A 68 -0.86 9.42 -9.13
C MET A 68 -0.84 8.81 -7.73
N GLY A 69 -1.55 9.44 -6.79
CA GLY A 69 -1.77 8.86 -5.46
C GLY A 69 -2.78 7.72 -5.49
N ALA A 70 -2.90 7.03 -4.35
CA ALA A 70 -4.01 6.10 -4.12
C ALA A 70 -5.34 6.84 -4.19
N THR A 71 -6.35 6.22 -4.79
CA THR A 71 -7.75 6.54 -4.57
C THR A 71 -8.13 6.00 -3.19
N PRO A 72 -8.51 6.86 -2.22
CA PRO A 72 -8.96 6.42 -0.91
C PRO A 72 -10.19 5.49 -1.00
N PRO A 73 -10.37 4.54 -0.06
CA PRO A 73 -9.53 4.35 1.13
C PRO A 73 -8.25 3.53 0.92
N ALA A 74 -7.15 3.95 1.55
CA ALA A 74 -5.88 3.24 1.53
C ALA A 74 -5.00 3.57 2.75
N SER A 75 -4.46 2.52 3.38
CA SER A 75 -3.42 2.69 4.41
C SER A 75 -2.10 3.10 3.77
N LEU A 76 -1.46 4.15 4.31
CA LEU A 76 -0.26 4.75 3.75
C LEU A 76 0.94 4.54 4.66
N PHE A 77 2.08 4.23 4.06
CA PHE A 77 3.40 4.45 4.66
C PHE A 77 3.93 5.77 4.10
N GLU A 78 4.13 6.74 4.98
CA GLU A 78 4.65 8.06 4.62
C GLU A 78 6.08 8.16 5.13
N ILE A 79 7.00 8.67 4.31
CA ILE A 79 8.40 8.80 4.67
C ILE A 79 9.04 10.02 4.02
N THR A 80 9.90 10.68 4.78
CA THR A 80 10.79 11.75 4.34
C THR A 80 12.21 11.38 4.77
N LEU A 81 13.09 11.18 3.79
CA LEU A 81 14.50 10.88 4.01
C LEU A 81 15.28 12.17 4.22
N GLY A 82 16.11 12.21 5.26
CA GLY A 82 16.99 13.34 5.54
C GLY A 82 18.04 13.55 4.44
N THR A 83 18.64 14.74 4.41
CA THR A 83 19.84 15.00 3.62
C THR A 83 21.08 15.07 4.53
N GLY A 84 22.13 14.32 4.21
CA GLY A 84 23.35 14.29 5.01
C GLY A 84 23.12 13.66 6.39
N ASP A 85 23.33 14.43 7.46
CA ASP A 85 23.16 13.99 8.85
C ASP A 85 21.77 14.29 9.43
N GLU A 86 20.84 14.78 8.59
CA GLU A 86 19.45 14.98 8.98
C GLU A 86 18.72 13.66 9.26
N LYS A 87 17.70 13.73 10.11
CA LYS A 87 16.90 12.56 10.48
C LYS A 87 15.89 12.22 9.40
N ASP A 88 15.64 10.92 9.24
CA ASP A 88 14.47 10.42 8.54
C ASP A 88 13.22 10.55 9.43
N PHE A 89 12.09 10.89 8.81
CA PHE A 89 10.77 10.89 9.43
C PHE A 89 9.86 9.95 8.68
N TYR A 90 9.08 9.16 9.40
CA TYR A 90 8.14 8.25 8.80
C TYR A 90 6.99 7.94 9.75
N ASP A 91 5.87 7.55 9.17
CA ASP A 91 4.67 7.16 9.89
C ASP A 91 3.83 6.19 9.04
N VAL A 92 2.84 5.57 9.71
CA VAL A 92 1.76 4.85 9.05
C VAL A 92 0.50 5.64 9.29
N SER A 93 -0.15 6.04 8.19
CA SER A 93 -1.29 6.94 8.19
C SER A 93 -2.54 6.22 7.69
N ILE A 94 -3.64 6.47 8.40
CA ILE A 94 -5.00 6.05 8.03
C ILE A 94 -5.89 7.28 7.77
N VAL A 95 -5.28 8.45 7.55
CA VAL A 95 -6.01 9.70 7.25
C VAL A 95 -6.82 9.55 5.95
N ASP A 96 -6.23 8.87 4.96
CA ASP A 96 -6.87 8.54 3.69
C ASP A 96 -7.61 7.19 3.75
N GLY A 97 -8.01 6.75 4.95
CA GLY A 97 -8.66 5.46 5.19
C GLY A 97 -7.69 4.28 5.36
N TYR A 98 -8.27 3.09 5.41
CA TYR A 98 -7.63 1.82 5.70
C TYR A 98 -8.12 0.75 4.73
N ASN A 99 -7.19 -0.04 4.20
CA ASN A 99 -7.53 -1.22 3.41
C ASN A 99 -6.76 -2.46 3.87
N LEU A 100 -5.52 -2.29 4.34
CA LEU A 100 -4.64 -3.38 4.75
C LEU A 100 -3.84 -3.01 5.99
N PRO A 101 -3.52 -3.98 6.87
CA PRO A 101 -2.63 -3.74 7.99
C PRO A 101 -1.21 -3.47 7.48
N LEU A 102 -0.54 -2.51 8.10
CA LEU A 102 0.75 -2.00 7.65
C LEU A 102 1.67 -1.69 8.83
N ILE A 103 2.94 -2.06 8.67
CA ILE A 103 4.01 -1.72 9.62
C ILE A 103 5.25 -1.24 8.87
N ALA A 104 5.78 -0.10 9.32
CA ALA A 104 7.07 0.44 8.94
C ALA A 104 8.06 0.14 10.07
N ALA A 105 8.98 -0.80 9.83
CA ALA A 105 10.01 -1.19 10.78
C ALA A 105 11.40 -0.82 10.23
N PRO A 106 12.06 0.21 10.77
CA PRO A 106 13.36 0.64 10.29
C PRO A 106 14.41 -0.43 10.61
N ARG A 107 15.38 -0.63 9.69
CA ARG A 107 16.47 -1.59 9.86
C ARG A 107 17.80 -0.86 9.79
N ARG A 108 18.78 -1.30 10.60
CA ARG A 108 20.13 -0.70 10.66
C ARG A 108 20.09 0.80 10.98
N VAL A 109 19.50 1.13 12.12
CA VAL A 109 19.25 2.50 12.56
C VAL A 109 20.43 3.07 13.35
N TYR A 110 20.68 4.37 13.19
CA TYR A 110 21.51 5.16 14.09
C TYR A 110 20.58 5.96 15.01
N GLY A 111 20.57 5.64 16.30
CA GLY A 111 19.65 6.23 17.29
C GLY A 111 18.39 5.39 17.56
N GLY A 112 17.39 5.99 18.21
CA GLY A 112 16.16 5.32 18.65
C GLY A 112 14.99 5.49 17.66
N CYS A 113 14.95 4.66 16.62
CA CYS A 113 13.84 4.63 15.66
C CYS A 113 12.92 3.43 15.96
N ASN A 114 11.65 3.70 16.27
CA ASN A 114 10.66 2.67 16.62
C ASN A 114 9.82 2.28 15.40
N ALA A 115 9.31 1.05 15.38
CA ALA A 115 8.33 0.68 14.36
C ALA A 115 7.06 1.53 14.49
N ALA A 116 6.51 1.97 13.36
CA ALA A 116 5.20 2.63 13.25
C ALA A 116 4.25 1.69 12.50
N GLY A 117 2.98 1.61 12.90
CA GLY A 117 2.06 0.72 12.22
C GLY A 117 0.63 0.72 12.73
N CYS A 118 -0.26 0.27 11.86
CA CYS A 118 -1.63 -0.11 12.17
C CYS A 118 -1.80 -1.57 11.75
N VAL A 119 -1.72 -2.49 12.72
CA VAL A 119 -1.78 -3.94 12.47
C VAL A 119 -3.15 -4.55 12.75
N SER A 120 -4.04 -3.78 13.39
CA SER A 120 -5.41 -4.18 13.67
C SER A 120 -6.25 -4.11 12.40
N ASN A 121 -7.19 -5.05 12.24
CA ASN A 121 -8.12 -5.02 11.13
C ASN A 121 -9.25 -4.00 11.38
N VAL A 122 -9.07 -2.76 10.89
CA VAL A 122 -10.04 -1.67 11.06
C VAL A 122 -11.38 -1.99 10.36
N ASN A 123 -11.37 -2.78 9.29
CA ASN A 123 -12.59 -3.17 8.57
C ASN A 123 -13.63 -3.87 9.46
N MET A 124 -13.20 -4.53 10.54
CA MET A 124 -14.09 -5.22 11.50
C MET A 124 -14.99 -4.25 12.28
N GLY A 125 -14.56 -3.00 12.44
CA GLY A 125 -15.27 -1.97 13.19
C GLY A 125 -15.69 -0.77 12.34
N CYS A 126 -15.61 -0.89 11.02
CA CYS A 126 -15.88 0.22 10.12
C CYS A 126 -17.36 0.65 10.20
N PRO A 127 -17.67 1.93 10.48
CA PRO A 127 -19.04 2.46 10.38
C PRO A 127 -19.61 2.23 8.97
N LYS A 128 -20.90 1.87 8.88
CA LYS A 128 -21.53 1.44 7.60
C LYS A 128 -21.38 2.48 6.49
N GLU A 129 -21.42 3.76 6.85
CA GLU A 129 -21.28 4.90 5.95
C GLU A 129 -19.87 5.08 5.37
N LEU A 130 -18.85 4.42 5.95
CA LEU A 130 -17.46 4.44 5.49
C LEU A 130 -17.03 3.12 4.83
N GLN A 131 -17.87 2.09 4.84
CA GLN A 131 -17.50 0.77 4.35
C GLN A 131 -17.38 0.75 2.82
N VAL A 132 -16.26 0.20 2.34
CA VAL A 132 -16.16 -0.34 1.00
C VAL A 132 -16.41 -1.84 1.09
N VAL A 133 -17.46 -2.31 0.41
CA VAL A 133 -17.86 -3.72 0.40
C VAL A 133 -17.36 -4.38 -0.87
N GLY A 134 -16.63 -5.49 -0.75
CA GLY A 134 -16.19 -6.27 -1.91
C GLY A 134 -17.30 -7.19 -2.43
N GLY A 135 -17.22 -7.64 -3.69
CA GLY A 135 -18.09 -8.70 -4.23
C GLY A 135 -18.69 -8.40 -5.60
N ASP A 136 -18.75 -9.42 -6.46
CA ASP A 136 -19.36 -9.36 -7.79
C ASP A 136 -20.82 -9.86 -7.71
N GLY A 137 -21.75 -8.95 -7.38
CA GLY A 137 -23.18 -9.08 -7.71
C GLY A 137 -23.90 -10.39 -7.37
N GLY A 138 -23.86 -10.86 -6.11
CA GLY A 138 -24.76 -11.97 -5.70
C GLY A 138 -24.63 -12.50 -4.26
N GLU A 139 -23.49 -12.33 -3.60
CA GLU A 139 -23.30 -12.67 -2.18
C GLU A 139 -22.98 -11.38 -1.39
N GLU A 140 -23.45 -11.29 -0.13
CA GLU A 140 -23.05 -10.21 0.78
C GLU A 140 -21.53 -10.31 1.01
N GLY A 141 -20.77 -9.54 0.24
CA GLY A 141 -19.32 -9.55 0.43
C GLY A 141 -18.90 -8.77 1.68
N GLY A 142 -17.67 -9.03 2.12
CA GLY A 142 -17.12 -8.44 3.33
C GLY A 142 -16.67 -6.99 3.13
N VAL A 143 -16.52 -6.26 4.25
CA VAL A 143 -15.87 -4.94 4.26
C VAL A 143 -14.39 -5.11 3.91
N ILE A 144 -13.98 -4.58 2.77
CA ILE A 144 -12.60 -4.68 2.26
C ILE A 144 -11.78 -3.43 2.52
N ALA A 145 -12.44 -2.30 2.83
CA ALA A 145 -11.77 -1.08 3.25
C ALA A 145 -12.70 -0.15 4.05
N CYS A 146 -12.08 0.77 4.77
CA CYS A 146 -12.60 1.79 5.64
C CYS A 146 -11.57 2.92 5.72
#